data_AF-A0A7S1LEM1-F1
#
_entry.id   AF-A0A7S1LEM1-F1
#
_cell.length_a   1.000
_cell.length_b   1.000
_cell.length_c   1.000
_cell.angle_alpha   90.00
_cell.angle_beta   90.00
_cell.angle_gamma   90.00
#
_symmetry.space_group_name_H-M   'P 1'
#
loop_
_entity.id
_entity.type
_entity.pdbx_description
1 polymer ?
#
loop_
_entity_poly.entity_id
_entity_poly.type
_entity_poly.pdbx_seq_one_letter_code
_entity_poly.pdbx_strand_id
1 'polypeptide(L)'
;QKMVTLYALAKGQLSRQFHYDWGLRALKAVLVMAGALKRGSPDLPENAVLMRALRDMNAPKFVAEDEPLFKGLIGDLFPGLDPTRVPQENLSKAAGKVLRERRLQID
;
A
#
# COMPACT_ATOMS: atom_id res chain seq x y z
N GLN A 1 14.26 7.97 7.73
CA GLN A 1 13.73 9.33 7.47
C GLN A 1 12.42 9.33 6.67
N LYS A 2 12.42 8.89 5.41
CA LYS A 2 11.24 8.94 4.51
C LYS A 2 9.93 8.41 5.13
N MET A 3 9.93 7.22 5.73
CA MET A 3 8.73 6.66 6.41
C MET A 3 8.14 7.57 7.49
N VAL A 4 9.00 8.11 8.36
CA VAL A 4 8.56 8.97 9.48
C VAL A 4 7.96 10.25 8.93
N THR A 5 8.60 10.85 7.91
CA THR A 5 8.08 12.01 7.20
C THR A 5 6.72 11.73 6.56
N LEU A 6 6.57 10.59 5.87
CA LEU A 6 5.29 10.22 5.24
C LEU A 6 4.17 10.12 6.27
N TYR A 7 4.40 9.46 7.40
CA TYR A 7 3.37 9.27 8.43
C TYR A 7 3.05 10.58 9.15
N ALA A 8 4.04 11.46 9.33
CA ALA A 8 3.80 12.80 9.86
C ALA A 8 2.94 13.65 8.92
N LEU A 9 3.23 13.63 7.60
CA LEU A 9 2.44 14.34 6.59
C LEU A 9 1.03 13.76 6.49
N ALA A 10 0.90 12.43 6.41
CA ALA A 10 -0.39 11.76 6.32
C ALA A 10 -1.28 12.04 7.55
N LYS A 11 -0.70 12.06 8.77
CA LYS A 11 -1.42 12.44 9.99
C LYS A 11 -1.92 13.89 9.97
N GLY A 12 -1.22 14.79 9.28
CA GLY A 12 -1.58 16.21 9.18
C GLY A 12 -2.55 16.54 8.04
N GLN A 13 -2.56 15.76 6.96
CA GLN A 13 -3.29 16.08 5.73
C GLN A 13 -4.50 15.17 5.47
N LEU A 14 -4.48 13.92 5.93
CA LEU A 14 -5.60 13.01 5.76
C LEU A 14 -6.69 13.25 6.81
N SER A 15 -7.90 12.81 6.51
CA SER A 15 -9.02 12.89 7.44
C SER A 15 -8.76 12.12 8.74
N ARG A 16 -9.40 12.53 9.84
CA ARG A 16 -9.29 11.83 11.14
C ARG A 16 -10.23 10.64 11.16
N GLN A 17 -9.66 9.45 10.95
CA GLN A 17 -10.39 8.18 11.08
C GLN A 17 -9.95 7.41 12.33
N PHE A 18 -10.89 6.76 13.02
CA PHE A 18 -10.60 5.99 14.23
C PHE A 18 -9.68 4.79 13.99
N HIS A 19 -9.73 4.21 12.79
CA HIS A 19 -8.94 3.03 12.42
C HIS A 19 -7.55 3.37 11.84
N TYR A 20 -7.21 4.66 11.70
CA TYR A 20 -5.87 5.04 11.24
C TYR A 20 -4.83 4.86 12.35
N ASP A 21 -3.76 4.14 12.03
CA ASP A 21 -2.65 3.90 12.94
C ASP A 21 -1.33 4.39 12.33
N TRP A 22 -0.82 5.49 12.91
CA TRP A 22 0.44 6.13 12.54
C TRP A 22 1.59 5.78 13.51
N GLY A 23 1.37 4.84 14.43
CA GLY A 23 2.31 4.48 15.48
C GLY A 23 3.43 3.52 15.03
N LEU A 24 4.33 3.22 15.96
CA LEU A 24 5.49 2.35 15.72
C LEU A 24 5.11 0.92 15.32
N ARG A 25 3.93 0.44 15.74
CA ARG A 25 3.43 -0.88 15.36
C ARG A 25 3.14 -0.96 13.86
N ALA A 26 2.49 0.06 13.30
CA ALA A 26 2.28 0.16 11.86
C ALA A 26 3.61 0.24 11.10
N LEU A 27 4.58 1.02 11.60
CA LEU A 27 5.92 1.11 11.02
C LEU A 27 6.68 -0.22 11.04
N LYS A 28 6.61 -0.97 12.14
CA LYS A 28 7.20 -2.32 12.24
C LYS A 28 6.61 -3.25 11.18
N ALA A 29 5.28 -3.23 11.00
CA ALA A 29 4.62 -4.08 10.02
C ALA A 29 5.09 -3.78 8.59
N VAL A 30 5.24 -2.49 8.24
CA VAL A 30 5.79 -2.07 6.94
C VAL A 30 7.20 -2.61 6.73
N LEU A 31 8.06 -2.52 7.74
CA LEU A 31 9.43 -3.05 7.65
C LEU A 31 9.47 -4.56 7.45
N VAL A 32 8.61 -5.32 8.15
CA VAL A 32 8.50 -6.77 7.97
C VAL A 32 8.07 -7.11 6.55
N MET A 33 7.08 -6.40 6.00
CA MET A 33 6.63 -6.59 4.62
C MET A 33 7.73 -6.21 3.61
N ALA A 34 8.41 -5.08 3.81
CA ALA A 34 9.53 -4.66 2.98
C ALA A 34 10.65 -5.71 2.96
N GLY A 35 10.98 -6.30 4.11
CA GLY A 35 11.95 -7.39 4.20
C GLY A 35 11.51 -8.63 3.43
N ALA A 36 10.23 -9.01 3.49
CA ALA A 36 9.69 -10.12 2.71
C ALA A 36 9.75 -9.84 1.19
N LEU A 37 9.36 -8.63 0.77
CA LEU A 37 9.44 -8.19 -0.63
C LEU A 37 10.88 -8.21 -1.15
N LYS A 38 11.85 -7.69 -0.38
CA LYS A 38 13.27 -7.68 -0.78
C LYS A 38 13.83 -9.10 -0.93
N ARG A 39 13.48 -10.03 -0.04
CA ARG A 39 13.91 -11.42 -0.16
C ARG A 39 13.29 -12.13 -1.37
N GLY A 40 12.03 -11.83 -1.70
CA GLY A 40 11.35 -12.36 -2.88
C GLY A 40 11.76 -11.69 -4.19
N SER A 41 12.41 -10.53 -4.14
CA SER A 41 12.92 -9.79 -5.30
C SER A 41 14.24 -9.08 -4.97
N PRO A 42 15.36 -9.83 -4.88
CA PRO A 42 16.66 -9.30 -4.45
C PRO A 42 17.17 -8.14 -5.31
N ASP A 43 16.85 -8.13 -6.60
CA ASP A 43 17.29 -7.09 -7.53
C ASP A 43 16.46 -5.80 -7.47
N LEU A 44 15.31 -5.83 -6.79
CA LEU A 44 14.46 -4.65 -6.69
C LEU A 44 15.14 -3.58 -5.81
N PRO A 45 15.24 -2.32 -6.26
CA PRO A 45 15.83 -1.25 -5.47
C PRO A 45 15.12 -1.07 -4.13
N GLU A 46 15.86 -0.81 -3.06
CA GLU A 46 15.30 -0.70 -1.71
C GLU A 46 14.24 0.39 -1.59
N ASN A 47 14.41 1.51 -2.32
CA ASN A 47 13.42 2.58 -2.36
C ASN A 47 12.10 2.11 -2.98
N ALA A 48 12.15 1.30 -4.04
CA ALA A 48 10.96 0.73 -4.67
C ALA A 48 10.28 -0.30 -3.75
N VAL A 49 11.06 -1.13 -3.06
CA VAL A 49 10.57 -2.06 -2.03
C VAL A 49 9.84 -1.31 -0.92
N LEU A 50 10.46 -0.25 -0.40
CA LEU A 50 9.92 0.54 0.71
C LEU A 50 8.64 1.26 0.30
N MET A 51 8.63 1.89 -0.88
CA MET A 51 7.46 2.57 -1.43
C MET A 51 6.30 1.58 -1.61
N ARG A 52 6.57 0.40 -2.18
CA ARG A 52 5.55 -0.65 -2.38
C ARG A 52 4.99 -1.15 -1.05
N ALA A 53 5.85 -1.43 -0.07
CA ALA A 53 5.40 -1.86 1.26
C ALA A 53 4.53 -0.80 1.94
N LEU A 54 4.92 0.48 1.88
CA LEU A 54 4.15 1.58 2.44
C LEU A 54 2.78 1.72 1.78
N ARG A 55 2.73 1.64 0.45
CA ARG A 55 1.46 1.70 -0.29
C ARG A 55 0.56 0.52 0.05
N ASP A 56 1.07 -0.70 -0.09
CA ASP A 56 0.27 -1.93 0.04
C ASP A 56 -0.25 -2.12 1.47
N MET A 57 0.48 -1.67 2.49
CA MET A 57 0.05 -1.73 3.90
C MET A 57 -0.98 -0.68 4.31
N ASN A 58 -1.07 0.44 3.59
CA ASN A 58 -1.88 1.57 4.01
C ASN A 58 -3.09 1.81 3.10
N ALA A 59 -2.97 1.59 1.78
CA ALA A 59 -4.05 1.81 0.82
C ALA A 59 -5.38 1.10 1.19
N PRO A 60 -5.39 -0.17 1.66
CA PRO A 60 -6.65 -0.84 2.01
C PRO A 60 -7.40 -0.24 3.21
N LYS A 61 -6.77 0.65 3.98
CA LYS A 61 -7.35 1.26 5.18
C LYS A 61 -8.00 2.61 4.89
N PHE A 62 -7.63 3.25 3.78
CA PHE A 62 -8.07 4.61 3.50
C PHE A 62 -9.50 4.63 3.01
N VAL A 63 -10.21 5.68 3.42
CA VAL A 63 -11.45 6.07 2.77
C VAL A 63 -11.13 6.58 1.35
N ALA A 64 -12.14 6.58 0.47
CA ALA A 64 -11.94 6.88 -0.95
C ALA A 64 -11.33 8.27 -1.19
N GLU A 65 -11.67 9.24 -0.35
CA GLU A 65 -11.22 10.63 -0.43
C GLU A 65 -9.74 10.80 -0.04
N ASP A 66 -9.24 9.96 0.86
CA ASP A 66 -7.87 10.04 1.39
C ASP A 66 -6.86 9.28 0.52
N GLU A 67 -7.31 8.28 -0.25
CA GLU A 67 -6.40 7.46 -1.06
C GLU A 67 -5.62 8.28 -2.12
N PRO A 68 -6.23 9.20 -2.90
CA PRO A 68 -5.51 10.04 -3.85
C PRO A 68 -4.50 10.98 -3.16
N LEU A 69 -4.85 11.53 -2.00
CA LEU A 69 -3.97 12.41 -1.23
C LEU A 69 -2.72 11.65 -0.77
N PHE A 70 -2.90 10.44 -0.25
CA PHE A 70 -1.77 9.59 0.15
C PHE A 70 -0.89 9.18 -1.04
N LYS A 71 -1.50 8.88 -2.21
CA LYS A 71 -0.74 8.61 -3.45
C LYS A 71 0.13 9.80 -3.84
N GLY A 72 -0.39 11.03 -3.72
CA GLY A 72 0.38 12.26 -3.92
C GLY A 72 1.58 12.36 -2.97
N LEU A 73 1.34 12.20 -1.66
CA LEU A 73 2.41 12.24 -0.65
C LEU A 73 3.50 11.19 -0.88
N ILE A 74 3.12 9.99 -1.31
CA ILE A 74 4.08 8.95 -1.68
C ILE A 74 4.88 9.37 -2.92
N GLY A 75 4.23 9.93 -3.94
CA GLY A 75 4.88 10.39 -5.17
C GLY A 75 5.94 11.46 -4.90
N ASP A 76 5.61 12.45 -4.06
CA ASP A 76 6.54 13.52 -3.67
C ASP A 76 7.77 12.98 -2.92
N LEU A 77 7.57 11.94 -2.12
CA LEU A 77 8.63 11.35 -1.30
C LEU A 77 9.50 10.35 -2.07
N PHE A 78 8.97 9.76 -3.14
CA PHE A 78 9.61 8.75 -3.99
C PHE A 78 9.53 9.16 -5.48
N PRO A 79 10.14 10.29 -5.86
CA PRO A 79 10.00 10.82 -7.21
C PRO A 79 10.60 9.86 -8.24
N GLY A 80 9.90 9.71 -9.38
CA GLY A 80 10.33 8.85 -10.49
C GLY A 80 10.16 7.35 -10.26
N LEU A 81 9.57 6.93 -9.14
CA LEU A 81 9.21 5.55 -8.90
C LEU A 81 7.72 5.35 -9.16
N ASP A 82 7.39 4.49 -10.12
CA ASP A 82 6.04 3.95 -10.25
C ASP A 82 6.03 2.52 -9.69
N PRO A 83 5.37 2.27 -8.54
CA PRO A 83 5.26 0.95 -8.00
C PRO A 83 4.19 0.22 -8.81
N THR A 84 4.48 -0.22 -10.04
CA THR A 84 3.51 -1.01 -10.78
C THR A 84 3.10 -2.24 -9.94
N ARG A 85 1.80 -2.35 -9.65
CA ARG A 85 1.26 -3.49 -8.91
C ARG A 85 1.20 -4.64 -9.90
N VAL A 86 1.98 -5.69 -9.67
CA VAL A 86 1.84 -6.93 -10.44
C VAL A 86 0.46 -7.51 -10.17
N PRO A 87 -0.43 -7.60 -11.18
CA PRO A 87 -1.76 -8.16 -11.00
C PRO A 87 -1.66 -9.63 -10.56
N GLN A 88 -2.48 -10.02 -9.59
CA GLN A 88 -2.60 -11.42 -9.18
C GLN A 88 -3.63 -12.12 -10.07
N GLU A 89 -3.33 -12.23 -11.37
CA GLU A 89 -4.32 -12.67 -12.37
C GLU A 89 -4.97 -14.01 -12.03
N ASN A 90 -4.18 -14.99 -11.58
CA ASN A 90 -4.68 -16.31 -11.23
C ASN A 90 -5.70 -16.23 -10.08
N LEU A 91 -5.41 -15.40 -9.08
CA LEU A 91 -6.33 -15.17 -7.96
C LEU A 91 -7.58 -14.42 -8.41
N SER A 92 -7.43 -13.36 -9.20
CA SER A 92 -8.58 -12.59 -9.74
C SER A 92 -9.49 -13.45 -10.61
N LYS A 93 -8.93 -14.31 -11.48
CA LYS A 93 -9.67 -15.25 -12.32
C LYS A 93 -10.41 -16.29 -11.47
N ALA A 94 -9.73 -16.88 -10.48
CA ALA A 94 -10.33 -17.88 -9.59
C ALA A 94 -11.45 -17.28 -8.73
N ALA A 95 -11.22 -16.10 -8.13
CA ALA A 95 -12.22 -15.38 -7.35
C ALA A 95 -13.44 -15.02 -8.21
N GLY A 96 -13.21 -14.47 -9.41
CA GLY A 96 -14.28 -14.15 -10.35
C GLY A 96 -15.13 -15.36 -10.73
N LYS A 97 -14.52 -16.54 -10.92
CA LYS A 97 -15.26 -17.79 -11.17
C LYS A 97 -16.21 -18.11 -10.01
N VAL A 98 -15.72 -18.12 -8.77
CA VAL A 98 -16.52 -18.45 -7.58
C VAL A 98 -17.63 -17.43 -7.34
N LEU A 99 -17.37 -16.13 -7.57
CA LEU A 99 -18.40 -15.08 -7.44
C LEU A 99 -19.55 -15.29 -8.43
N ARG A 100 -19.26 -15.66 -9.69
CA ARG A 100 -20.30 -16.00 -10.68
C ARG A 100 -21.11 -17.22 -10.27
N GLU A 101 -20.43 -18.28 -9.83
CA GLU A 101 -21.08 -19.52 -9.37
C GLU A 101 -22.04 -19.26 -8.20
N ARG A 102 -21.66 -18.34 -7.30
CA ARG A 102 -22.48 -17.93 -6.15
C ARG A 102 -23.51 -16.84 -6.47
N ARG A 103 -23.61 -16.40 -7.73
CA ARG A 103 -24.51 -15.32 -8.18
C ARG A 103 -24.30 -14.01 -7.42
N LEU A 104 -23.05 -13.70 -7.08
CA LEU A 104 -22.64 -12.42 -6.49
C LEU A 104 -22.26 -11.44 -7.60
N GLN A 105 -22.39 -10.14 -7.31
CA GLN A 105 -21.99 -9.07 -8.23
C GLN A 105 -20.46 -9.11 -8.45
N ILE A 106 -20.06 -8.90 -9.70
CA ILE A 106 -18.66 -8.76 -10.12
C ILE A 106 -18.55 -7.40 -10.76
N ASP A 107 -17.92 -6.48 -10.05
CA ASP A 107 -17.52 -5.17 -10.57
C ASP A 107 -16.17 -5.27 -11.30
#